data_AF-A0A431IM18-F1
#
_entry.id   AF-A0A431IM18-F1
#
_cell.length_a   1.000
_cell.length_b   1.000
_cell.length_c   1.000
_cell.angle_alpha   90.00
_cell.angle_beta   90.00
_cell.angle_gamma   90.00
#
_symmetry.space_group_name_H-M   'P 1'
#
loop_
_entity.id
_entity.type
_entity.pdbx_description
1 polymer ?
#
loop_
_entity_poly.entity_id
_entity_poly.type
_entity_poly.pdbx_seq_one_letter_code
_entity_poly.pdbx_strand_id
1 'polypeptide(L)'
;MDTTNPNKPRVAPVEPADGDHTGGNDVVIDVRPLIERGEEPFGTIMEAVGTLDGRALVVVAPFEPVPLQGVLSAQGFHYASEQVGETEWRVRFEPGATSTADPSPATGPGPSGVAPPGPADTGTVTGTGTDTDAEAEVSPFTIRRPPSTTGTASGAAPTPPTPGAAPAGPAAMMAMNPTANVPPAWLPLGFMAAAGVGLVGFGVAAATTAPTVVTFPRSDEVIATVHLAVLAFLSTAVLGALHQFGPVVGARPLRSVPVGALTGVLFVPGAWAIPIGFATGHVGVIQTGGVLATAAVVLAAWNLSRPLSAPDKGAPIVGLRMAVIYLVATAAFGVTYAFDRSNFWFELLSHRVLAHAHLGLIGWLGLAYVSVAEKLWPMFLLAHRPHVRAGVRAVWSVGLGAPVLTVGLLWPSELLSIVGGALVLAGLVSHLTSLAQVIHHRRRGLELLHGYVLGAAACLVVAMVLGVVAGLAPVGVEVRTRLTAAEVVALILWLALAVLGHSHKIVPFISWNRLRDRGIRTGRDGKPLLFAHLVDKRASQVTFGLALLGAAAALGGVLGSTTVIVRGAGALLALAGLVAIANLVSGPLLMIRWHDRRPDQSDGSGRPAEVSS
;
A
#
# COMPACT_ATOMS: atom_id res chain seq x y z
N MET A 1 -20.89 -26.99 28.59
CA MET A 1 -20.16 -25.82 29.12
C MET A 1 -19.09 -26.35 30.06
N ASP A 2 -17.83 -26.25 29.69
CA ASP A 2 -16.70 -26.70 30.51
C ASP A 2 -16.09 -25.46 31.18
N THR A 3 -16.18 -25.40 32.51
CA THR A 3 -15.89 -24.25 33.37
C THR A 3 -14.47 -24.28 33.96
N THR A 4 -13.58 -25.14 33.46
CA THR A 4 -12.31 -25.43 34.13
C THR A 4 -11.11 -24.60 33.67
N ASN A 5 -11.27 -23.64 32.74
CA ASN A 5 -10.16 -22.78 32.29
C ASN A 5 -10.49 -21.27 32.34
N PRO A 6 -9.97 -20.51 33.33
CA PRO A 6 -10.18 -19.07 33.45
C PRO A 6 -9.50 -18.24 32.34
N ASN A 7 -8.66 -18.85 31.49
CA ASN A 7 -8.00 -18.22 30.34
C ASN A 7 -8.75 -18.44 29.00
N LYS A 8 -9.93 -19.07 29.01
CA LYS A 8 -10.72 -19.27 27.78
C LYS A 8 -11.60 -18.03 27.52
N PRO A 9 -11.53 -17.39 26.34
CA PRO A 9 -12.35 -16.22 26.04
C PRO A 9 -13.85 -16.56 26.12
N ARG A 10 -14.63 -15.67 26.73
CA ARG A 10 -16.09 -15.77 26.71
C ARG A 10 -16.60 -15.40 25.32
N VAL A 11 -17.04 -16.41 24.58
CA VAL A 11 -18.00 -16.22 23.48
C VAL A 11 -19.34 -15.98 24.15
N ALA A 12 -19.69 -14.72 24.37
CA ALA A 12 -20.98 -14.33 24.94
C ALA A 12 -21.87 -13.77 23.82
N PRO A 13 -23.13 -14.22 23.70
CA PRO A 13 -24.14 -13.44 23.00
C PRO A 13 -24.29 -12.11 23.74
N VAL A 14 -24.09 -10.99 23.05
CA VAL A 14 -24.40 -9.67 23.60
C VAL A 14 -25.88 -9.43 23.33
N GLU A 15 -26.67 -9.19 24.38
CA GLU A 15 -28.04 -8.72 24.21
C GLU A 15 -28.03 -7.35 23.51
N PRO A 16 -28.89 -7.15 22.50
CA PRO A 16 -28.89 -5.92 21.71
C PRO A 16 -29.23 -4.73 22.60
N ALA A 17 -28.46 -3.64 22.46
CA ALA A 17 -28.84 -2.35 23.01
C ALA A 17 -30.08 -1.84 22.25
N ASP A 18 -31.07 -1.35 22.99
CA ASP A 18 -32.36 -0.88 22.47
C ASP A 18 -32.18 0.05 21.25
N GLY A 19 -32.65 -0.43 20.09
CA GLY A 19 -32.77 0.35 18.86
C GLY A 19 -32.04 -0.19 17.64
N ASP A 20 -31.17 -1.21 17.77
CA ASP A 20 -30.48 -1.81 16.63
C ASP A 20 -31.10 -3.17 16.26
N HIS A 21 -31.65 -3.27 15.04
CA HIS A 21 -32.10 -4.54 14.46
C HIS A 21 -30.87 -5.41 14.11
N THR A 22 -30.14 -5.87 15.12
CA THR A 22 -29.13 -6.92 14.97
C THR A 22 -29.85 -8.26 14.91
N GLY A 23 -29.80 -8.92 13.75
CA GLY A 23 -30.23 -10.31 13.63
C GLY A 23 -29.44 -11.17 14.62
N GLY A 24 -30.12 -11.85 15.53
CA GLY A 24 -29.54 -12.52 16.71
C GLY A 24 -28.66 -13.75 16.46
N ASN A 25 -27.79 -13.76 15.45
CA ASN A 25 -26.97 -14.92 15.09
C ASN A 25 -25.47 -14.60 14.84
N ASP A 26 -25.01 -13.40 15.18
CA ASP A 26 -23.63 -12.98 14.97
C ASP A 26 -22.73 -13.41 16.14
N VAL A 27 -21.54 -13.92 15.82
CA VAL A 27 -20.51 -14.19 16.82
C VAL A 27 -19.75 -12.90 17.07
N VAL A 28 -19.80 -12.35 18.28
CA VAL A 28 -19.05 -11.14 18.65
C VAL A 28 -17.77 -11.53 19.40
N ILE A 29 -16.63 -10.98 18.99
CA ILE A 29 -15.36 -11.13 19.68
C ILE A 29 -14.81 -9.74 20.01
N ASP A 30 -14.79 -9.42 21.30
CA ASP A 30 -14.10 -8.24 21.79
C ASP A 30 -12.64 -8.56 22.06
N VAL A 31 -11.75 -7.98 21.27
CA VAL A 31 -10.30 -8.18 21.39
C VAL A 31 -9.60 -7.05 22.13
N ARG A 32 -10.32 -6.01 22.56
CA ARG A 32 -9.75 -4.90 23.35
C ARG A 32 -9.06 -5.39 24.63
N PRO A 33 -9.63 -6.32 25.44
CA PRO A 33 -8.95 -6.81 26.64
C PRO A 33 -7.64 -7.57 26.35
N LEU A 34 -7.58 -8.31 25.23
CA LEU A 34 -6.35 -8.98 24.78
C LEU A 34 -5.28 -7.94 24.43
N ILE A 35 -5.68 -6.93 23.66
CA ILE A 35 -4.81 -5.84 23.21
C ILE A 35 -4.31 -4.99 24.38
N GLU A 36 -5.15 -4.74 25.40
CA GLU A 36 -4.76 -4.02 26.62
C GLU A 36 -3.65 -4.74 27.39
N ARG A 37 -3.65 -6.09 27.38
CA ARG A 37 -2.57 -6.92 27.94
C ARG A 37 -1.37 -7.08 27.03
N GLY A 38 -1.41 -6.51 25.81
CA GLY A 38 -0.34 -6.63 24.82
C GLY A 38 -0.29 -7.97 24.09
N GLU A 39 -1.35 -8.79 24.19
CA GLU A 39 -1.46 -10.09 23.55
C GLU A 39 -1.89 -9.96 22.08
N GLU A 40 -1.44 -10.88 21.22
CA GLU A 40 -1.78 -10.86 19.78
C GLU A 40 -3.14 -11.53 19.53
N PRO A 41 -4.18 -10.79 19.11
CA PRO A 41 -5.53 -11.33 19.00
C PRO A 41 -5.74 -12.22 17.76
N PHE A 42 -4.80 -12.20 16.81
CA PHE A 42 -4.96 -12.87 15.51
C PHE A 42 -5.23 -14.37 15.65
N GLY A 43 -4.48 -15.07 16.52
CA GLY A 43 -4.68 -16.50 16.76
C GLY A 43 -6.09 -16.82 17.28
N THR A 44 -6.55 -16.06 18.28
CA THR A 44 -7.89 -16.20 18.87
C THR A 44 -9.00 -15.93 17.86
N ILE A 45 -8.85 -14.88 17.04
CA ILE A 45 -9.81 -14.59 15.97
C ILE A 45 -9.84 -15.73 14.96
N MET A 46 -8.68 -16.23 14.53
CA MET A 46 -8.60 -17.32 13.55
C MET A 46 -9.15 -18.65 14.07
N GLU A 47 -9.01 -18.92 15.37
CA GLU A 47 -9.64 -20.07 16.03
C GLU A 47 -11.16 -19.97 15.98
N ALA A 48 -11.70 -18.80 16.35
CA ALA A 48 -13.14 -18.57 16.30
C ALA A 48 -13.70 -18.60 14.88
N VAL A 49 -12.97 -18.06 13.90
CA VAL A 49 -13.32 -18.17 12.47
C VAL A 49 -13.44 -19.63 12.03
N GLY A 50 -12.60 -20.52 12.57
CA GLY A 50 -12.69 -21.96 12.31
C GLY A 50 -13.97 -22.63 12.85
N THR A 51 -14.73 -21.94 13.69
CA THR A 51 -16.00 -22.40 14.29
C THR A 51 -17.23 -21.65 13.77
N LEU A 52 -17.04 -20.77 12.78
CA LEU A 52 -18.14 -20.04 12.15
C LEU A 52 -18.83 -20.96 11.14
N ASP A 53 -19.94 -21.58 11.56
CA ASP A 53 -20.82 -22.38 10.68
C ASP A 53 -21.64 -21.47 9.75
N GLY A 54 -20.98 -20.65 8.93
CA GLY A 54 -21.65 -19.70 8.02
C GLY A 54 -22.30 -18.49 8.71
N ARG A 55 -21.97 -18.23 9.98
CA ARG A 55 -22.43 -17.05 10.74
C ARG A 55 -21.50 -15.85 10.52
N ALA A 56 -22.05 -14.65 10.68
CA ALA A 56 -21.24 -13.44 10.67
C ALA A 56 -20.43 -13.30 11.96
N LEU A 57 -19.25 -12.68 11.85
CA LEU A 57 -18.34 -12.41 12.95
C LEU A 57 -18.20 -10.89 13.11
N VAL A 58 -18.44 -10.37 14.31
CA VAL A 58 -18.17 -8.96 14.65
C VAL A 58 -16.92 -8.91 15.53
N VAL A 59 -15.88 -8.23 15.05
CA VAL A 59 -14.65 -7.99 15.81
C VAL A 59 -14.66 -6.57 16.35
N VAL A 60 -14.54 -6.43 17.68
CA VAL A 60 -14.43 -5.14 18.36
C VAL A 60 -12.97 -4.89 18.73
N ALA A 61 -12.37 -3.83 18.19
CA ALA A 61 -10.95 -3.50 18.35
C ALA A 61 -10.73 -2.01 18.65
N PRO A 62 -9.60 -1.62 19.27
CA PRO A 62 -9.33 -0.22 19.62
C PRO A 62 -8.79 0.62 18.45
N PHE A 63 -8.61 0.00 17.28
CA PHE A 63 -8.19 0.62 16.02
C PHE A 63 -8.68 -0.26 14.87
N GLU A 64 -8.73 0.29 13.65
CA GLU A 64 -9.15 -0.46 12.46
C GLU A 64 -8.18 -1.61 12.12
N PRO A 65 -8.60 -2.89 12.16
CA PRO A 65 -7.74 -4.05 11.95
C PRO A 65 -7.56 -4.38 10.45
N VAL A 66 -6.95 -3.48 9.68
CA VAL A 66 -6.83 -3.56 8.21
C VAL A 66 -6.27 -4.90 7.67
N PRO A 67 -5.22 -5.53 8.22
CA PRO A 67 -4.73 -6.81 7.69
C PRO A 67 -5.71 -7.94 7.94
N LEU A 68 -6.44 -7.92 9.06
CA LEU A 68 -7.47 -8.91 9.34
C LEU A 68 -8.57 -8.85 8.27
N GLN A 69 -8.93 -7.63 7.84
CA GLN A 69 -9.84 -7.42 6.72
C GLN A 69 -9.32 -8.11 5.46
N GLY A 70 -8.04 -7.92 5.14
CA GLY A 70 -7.39 -8.63 4.03
C GLY A 70 -7.37 -10.16 4.18
N VAL A 71 -7.10 -10.68 5.38
CA VAL A 71 -7.09 -12.14 5.65
C VAL A 71 -8.47 -12.75 5.46
N LEU A 72 -9.51 -12.16 6.06
CA LEU A 72 -10.83 -12.73 6.01
C LEU A 72 -11.49 -12.54 4.65
N SER A 73 -11.21 -11.46 3.92
CA SER A 73 -11.58 -11.35 2.51
C SER A 73 -10.93 -12.42 1.64
N ALA A 74 -9.63 -12.71 1.84
CA ALA A 74 -9.00 -13.83 1.14
C ALA A 74 -9.66 -15.20 1.45
N GLN A 75 -10.27 -15.34 2.63
CA GLN A 75 -10.97 -16.56 3.05
C GLN A 75 -12.45 -16.60 2.68
N GLY A 76 -12.96 -15.62 1.94
CA GLY A 76 -14.34 -15.65 1.49
C GLY A 76 -15.32 -14.82 2.33
N PHE A 77 -14.84 -13.89 3.15
CA PHE A 77 -15.70 -12.97 3.90
C PHE A 77 -15.79 -11.57 3.27
N HIS A 78 -16.99 -11.00 3.24
CA HIS A 78 -17.19 -9.55 3.10
C HIS A 78 -16.99 -8.88 4.44
N TYR A 79 -16.58 -7.61 4.43
CA TYR A 79 -16.49 -6.85 5.66
C TYR A 79 -17.04 -5.43 5.53
N ALA A 80 -17.62 -4.96 6.62
CA ALA A 80 -17.94 -3.56 6.84
C ALA A 80 -17.22 -3.11 8.11
N SER A 81 -16.53 -1.98 8.03
CA SER A 81 -15.72 -1.42 9.12
C SER A 81 -16.30 -0.06 9.49
N GLU A 82 -16.67 0.10 10.75
CA GLU A 82 -17.22 1.33 11.29
C GLU A 82 -16.47 1.75 12.55
N GLN A 83 -16.21 3.06 12.67
CA GLN A 83 -15.71 3.66 13.90
C GLN A 83 -16.92 4.13 14.73
N VAL A 84 -17.23 3.41 15.79
CA VAL A 84 -18.41 3.66 16.65
C VAL A 84 -18.08 4.63 17.79
N GLY A 85 -16.80 4.76 18.15
CA GLY A 85 -16.33 5.75 19.12
C GLY A 85 -14.88 6.14 18.89
N GLU A 86 -14.33 7.04 19.71
CA GLU A 86 -12.93 7.46 19.59
C GLU A 86 -11.95 6.27 19.69
N THR A 87 -12.34 5.24 20.46
CA THR A 87 -11.52 4.08 20.78
C THR A 87 -12.18 2.74 20.42
N GLU A 88 -13.24 2.77 19.60
CA GLU A 88 -14.01 1.58 19.28
C GLU A 88 -14.24 1.47 17.78
N TRP A 89 -13.63 0.44 17.20
CA TRP A 89 -13.89 -0.02 15.85
C TRP A 89 -14.68 -1.32 15.92
N ARG A 90 -15.78 -1.37 15.17
CA ARG A 90 -16.53 -2.60 14.93
C ARG A 90 -16.34 -2.99 13.49
N VAL A 91 -15.81 -4.20 13.28
CA VAL A 91 -15.67 -4.77 11.93
C VAL A 91 -16.53 -6.01 11.85
N ARG A 92 -17.59 -5.93 11.05
CA ARG A 92 -18.49 -7.05 10.76
C ARG A 92 -17.95 -7.81 9.56
N PHE A 93 -17.84 -9.12 9.68
CA PHE A 93 -17.42 -10.06 8.65
C PHE A 93 -18.57 -11.01 8.32
N GLU A 94 -19.01 -11.01 7.06
CA GLU A 94 -20.11 -11.85 6.59
C GLU A 94 -19.58 -12.88 5.58
N PRO A 95 -19.91 -14.17 5.71
CA PRO A 95 -19.55 -15.16 4.70
C PRO A 95 -20.17 -14.79 3.35
N GLY A 96 -19.39 -14.81 2.26
CA GLY A 96 -19.94 -14.67 0.92
C GLY A 96 -20.92 -15.80 0.64
N ALA A 97 -22.08 -15.49 0.05
CA ALA A 97 -23.11 -16.48 -0.23
C ALA A 97 -22.54 -17.63 -1.07
N THR A 98 -22.39 -18.82 -0.46
CA THR A 98 -22.24 -20.07 -1.21
C THR A 98 -23.60 -20.34 -1.87
N SER A 99 -23.66 -20.22 -3.19
CA SER A 99 -24.82 -20.68 -3.95
C SER A 99 -24.92 -22.20 -3.85
N THR A 100 -25.51 -22.71 -2.77
CA THR A 100 -26.15 -24.02 -2.74
C THR A 100 -27.47 -23.91 -3.49
N ALA A 101 -27.37 -23.90 -4.82
CA ALA A 101 -28.50 -24.20 -5.68
C ALA A 101 -28.26 -25.62 -6.21
N ASP A 102 -29.06 -26.56 -5.75
CA ASP A 102 -29.18 -27.89 -6.34
C ASP A 102 -29.39 -27.76 -7.86
N PRO A 103 -28.78 -28.63 -8.69
CA PRO A 103 -29.06 -28.63 -10.12
C PRO A 103 -30.44 -29.26 -10.36
N SER A 104 -31.47 -28.41 -10.40
CA SER A 104 -32.77 -28.84 -10.93
C SER A 104 -32.67 -28.99 -12.45
N PRO A 105 -33.20 -30.09 -13.04
CA PRO A 105 -32.89 -30.47 -14.41
C PRO A 105 -33.54 -29.52 -15.43
N ALA A 106 -32.75 -29.17 -16.45
CA ALA A 106 -33.14 -28.34 -17.57
C ALA A 106 -34.39 -28.89 -18.29
N THR A 107 -35.43 -28.06 -18.41
CA THR A 107 -36.49 -28.19 -19.42
C THR A 107 -36.11 -27.37 -20.65
N GLY A 108 -36.10 -28.02 -21.81
CA GLY A 108 -35.56 -27.52 -23.08
C GLY A 108 -36.33 -26.36 -23.75
N PRO A 109 -35.79 -25.83 -24.85
CA PRO A 109 -36.34 -24.65 -25.52
C PRO A 109 -37.42 -25.03 -26.56
N GLY A 110 -38.49 -24.24 -26.60
CA GLY A 110 -39.49 -24.23 -27.69
C GLY A 110 -39.84 -22.79 -28.08
N PRO A 111 -40.22 -22.52 -29.35
CA PRO A 111 -39.76 -21.33 -30.08
C PRO A 111 -40.86 -20.30 -30.44
N SER A 112 -40.40 -19.17 -30.99
CA SER A 112 -41.11 -18.21 -31.88
C SER A 112 -41.75 -17.00 -31.18
N GLY A 113 -41.68 -15.77 -31.70
CA GLY A 113 -41.20 -15.31 -32.99
C GLY A 113 -40.98 -13.80 -33.05
N VAL A 114 -40.29 -13.38 -34.11
CA VAL A 114 -39.96 -12.00 -34.48
C VAL A 114 -40.70 -11.65 -35.77
N ALA A 115 -41.32 -10.47 -35.85
CA ALA A 115 -41.67 -9.76 -37.08
C ALA A 115 -41.97 -8.25 -36.76
N PRO A 116 -42.04 -7.31 -37.73
CA PRO A 116 -41.00 -6.28 -38.00
C PRO A 116 -41.52 -4.81 -37.88
N PRO A 117 -40.66 -3.78 -38.13
CA PRO A 117 -41.03 -2.37 -37.97
C PRO A 117 -41.62 -1.72 -39.24
N GLY A 118 -42.44 -0.67 -39.05
CA GLY A 118 -42.99 0.21 -40.09
C GLY A 118 -42.47 1.66 -39.98
N PRO A 119 -42.64 2.49 -41.03
CA PRO A 119 -41.58 3.38 -41.51
C PRO A 119 -41.68 4.86 -41.08
N ALA A 120 -40.57 5.55 -41.33
CA ALA A 120 -40.31 6.97 -41.15
C ALA A 120 -41.24 7.89 -41.96
N ASP A 121 -41.42 9.11 -41.45
CA ASP A 121 -41.80 10.25 -42.28
C ASP A 121 -40.97 11.49 -41.94
N THR A 122 -40.54 12.15 -43.02
CA THR A 122 -39.63 13.29 -43.12
C THR A 122 -40.37 14.63 -43.04
N GLY A 123 -39.75 15.66 -42.48
CA GLY A 123 -40.27 17.03 -42.57
C GLY A 123 -39.25 18.08 -42.11
N THR A 124 -38.92 18.99 -43.00
CA THR A 124 -37.76 19.90 -43.01
C THR A 124 -38.07 21.34 -42.53
N VAL A 125 -37.04 22.02 -42.00
CA VAL A 125 -36.59 23.41 -42.31
C VAL A 125 -37.05 24.64 -41.48
N THR A 126 -36.02 25.47 -41.17
CA THR A 126 -35.91 26.92 -40.80
C THR A 126 -36.45 27.41 -39.44
N GLY A 127 -35.84 28.36 -38.71
CA GLY A 127 -34.69 29.26 -38.92
C GLY A 127 -34.38 30.05 -37.62
N THR A 128 -33.11 30.43 -37.41
CA THR A 128 -32.56 31.81 -37.25
C THR A 128 -32.85 32.63 -35.98
N GLY A 129 -31.76 33.19 -35.39
CA GLY A 129 -31.71 34.35 -34.48
C GLY A 129 -31.14 34.00 -33.08
N THR A 130 -29.86 34.23 -32.73
CA THR A 130 -29.08 35.46 -32.39
C THR A 130 -29.44 36.15 -31.07
N ASP A 131 -28.37 36.59 -30.38
CA ASP A 131 -28.25 37.65 -29.34
C ASP A 131 -28.32 37.20 -27.85
N THR A 132 -27.17 37.12 -27.14
CA THR A 132 -26.39 38.15 -26.37
C THR A 132 -27.01 38.48 -25.00
N ASP A 133 -26.37 38.10 -23.88
CA ASP A 133 -25.53 38.92 -22.94
C ASP A 133 -26.33 39.08 -21.62
N ALA A 134 -25.83 39.38 -20.42
CA ALA A 134 -24.57 39.32 -19.68
C ALA A 134 -24.92 39.57 -18.18
N GLU A 135 -24.06 39.13 -17.24
CA GLU A 135 -23.84 39.67 -15.86
C GLU A 135 -24.99 39.57 -14.81
N ALA A 136 -24.84 39.52 -13.47
CA ALA A 136 -23.76 39.64 -12.45
C ALA A 136 -24.37 39.10 -11.12
N GLU A 137 -23.72 38.24 -10.31
CA GLU A 137 -22.82 38.53 -9.15
C GLU A 137 -23.50 38.33 -7.76
N VAL A 138 -22.70 37.87 -6.79
CA VAL A 138 -22.83 37.99 -5.31
C VAL A 138 -23.53 36.85 -4.49
N SER A 139 -22.70 36.07 -3.79
CA SER A 139 -22.97 35.27 -2.56
C SER A 139 -22.82 36.19 -1.31
N PRO A 140 -23.10 35.84 -0.01
CA PRO A 140 -23.27 34.51 0.60
C PRO A 140 -24.24 34.41 1.82
N PHE A 141 -24.35 33.22 2.43
CA PHE A 141 -24.84 32.94 3.80
C PHE A 141 -26.29 33.36 4.18
N THR A 142 -27.19 32.40 4.45
CA THR A 142 -28.01 32.31 5.69
C THR A 142 -28.76 30.96 5.76
N ILE A 143 -28.61 30.30 6.92
CA ILE A 143 -29.25 29.05 7.33
C ILE A 143 -30.70 29.33 7.76
N ARG A 144 -31.70 28.53 7.32
CA ARG A 144 -33.05 28.49 7.93
C ARG A 144 -33.43 27.07 8.36
N ARG A 145 -33.72 26.92 9.66
CA ARG A 145 -34.38 25.75 10.29
C ARG A 145 -35.83 25.62 9.82
N PRO A 146 -36.43 24.41 9.84
CA PRO A 146 -37.85 24.22 9.57
C PRO A 146 -38.71 24.53 10.82
N PRO A 147 -39.92 25.09 10.66
CA PRO A 147 -40.89 25.16 11.74
C PRO A 147 -41.78 23.89 11.78
N SER A 148 -42.07 23.48 13.00
CA SER A 148 -43.09 22.50 13.38
C SER A 148 -44.50 23.10 13.25
N THR A 149 -45.44 22.36 12.67
CA THR A 149 -46.89 22.63 12.83
C THR A 149 -47.68 21.35 13.07
N THR A 150 -48.33 21.33 14.22
CA THR A 150 -49.48 20.51 14.61
C THR A 150 -50.77 21.07 13.99
N GLY A 151 -51.70 20.21 13.57
CA GLY A 151 -53.09 20.65 13.31
C GLY A 151 -53.94 19.79 12.37
N THR A 152 -54.60 18.79 12.96
CA THR A 152 -56.01 18.33 12.76
C THR A 152 -56.64 18.13 11.37
N ALA A 153 -57.13 16.90 11.22
CA ALA A 153 -57.93 16.23 10.19
C ALA A 153 -59.18 16.93 9.61
N SER A 154 -59.50 16.62 8.35
CA SER A 154 -60.82 16.14 7.91
C SER A 154 -60.81 15.61 6.46
N GLY A 155 -61.40 14.45 6.22
CA GLY A 155 -62.20 14.19 5.00
C GLY A 155 -61.59 13.40 3.84
N ALA A 156 -61.98 12.12 3.76
CA ALA A 156 -62.18 11.29 2.56
C ALA A 156 -60.95 10.82 1.73
N ALA A 157 -60.91 9.49 1.54
CA ALA A 157 -59.83 8.71 0.96
C ALA A 157 -59.70 8.85 -0.58
N PRO A 158 -58.46 8.94 -1.11
CA PRO A 158 -58.16 8.61 -2.49
C PRO A 158 -57.59 7.19 -2.62
N THR A 159 -58.01 6.55 -3.70
CA THR A 159 -57.59 5.26 -4.26
C THR A 159 -56.08 5.10 -4.41
N PRO A 160 -55.53 3.87 -4.33
CA PRO A 160 -54.09 3.64 -4.39
C PRO A 160 -53.53 3.94 -5.78
N PRO A 161 -52.36 4.60 -5.89
CA PRO A 161 -51.69 4.78 -7.17
C PRO A 161 -51.05 3.46 -7.64
N THR A 162 -51.19 3.21 -8.94
CA THR A 162 -50.57 2.15 -9.73
C THR A 162 -49.05 2.07 -9.48
N PRO A 163 -48.43 0.88 -9.36
CA PRO A 163 -47.00 0.77 -9.12
C PRO A 163 -46.21 1.26 -10.33
N GLY A 164 -45.63 2.46 -10.22
CA GLY A 164 -44.57 2.92 -11.12
C GLY A 164 -43.27 2.15 -10.85
N ALA A 165 -42.71 1.60 -11.92
CA ALA A 165 -41.39 1.01 -12.09
C ALA A 165 -40.54 0.80 -10.81
N ALA A 166 -40.38 -0.47 -10.45
CA ALA A 166 -39.45 -0.92 -9.42
C ALA A 166 -38.04 -0.33 -9.63
N PRO A 167 -37.33 0.09 -8.56
CA PRO A 167 -35.88 0.24 -8.64
C PRO A 167 -35.31 -1.13 -9.06
N ALA A 168 -34.38 -1.09 -10.00
CA ALA A 168 -33.69 -2.27 -10.53
C ALA A 168 -33.35 -3.25 -9.40
N GLY A 169 -33.83 -4.49 -9.53
CA GLY A 169 -33.79 -5.50 -8.47
C GLY A 169 -32.39 -5.93 -8.04
N PRO A 170 -32.30 -6.87 -7.06
CA PRO A 170 -31.05 -7.31 -6.43
C PRO A 170 -29.98 -7.88 -7.40
N ALA A 171 -30.32 -8.09 -8.67
CA ALA A 171 -29.40 -8.57 -9.70
C ALA A 171 -28.31 -7.53 -10.10
N ALA A 172 -28.45 -6.26 -9.71
CA ALA A 172 -27.40 -5.24 -9.88
C ALA A 172 -26.40 -5.21 -8.71
N MET A 173 -26.68 -5.90 -7.60
CA MET A 173 -25.68 -6.26 -6.59
C MET A 173 -24.98 -7.52 -7.07
N MET A 174 -24.23 -7.36 -8.17
CA MET A 174 -23.34 -8.35 -8.74
C MET A 174 -22.62 -9.06 -7.60
N ALA A 175 -22.88 -10.35 -7.43
CA ALA A 175 -22.31 -11.22 -6.40
C ALA A 175 -20.84 -10.85 -6.21
N MET A 176 -20.56 -10.04 -5.17
CA MET A 176 -19.21 -9.63 -4.88
C MET A 176 -18.53 -10.92 -4.46
N ASN A 177 -17.59 -11.40 -5.27
CA ASN A 177 -16.79 -12.53 -4.87
C ASN A 177 -15.96 -12.05 -3.67
N PRO A 178 -16.04 -12.67 -2.49
CA PRO A 178 -15.37 -12.17 -1.30
C PRO A 178 -13.83 -12.10 -1.42
N THR A 179 -13.26 -12.87 -2.35
CA THR A 179 -11.85 -12.79 -2.78
C THR A 179 -11.52 -11.56 -3.63
N ALA A 180 -12.51 -10.80 -4.12
CA ALA A 180 -12.31 -9.73 -5.10
C ALA A 180 -11.40 -8.61 -4.58
N ASN A 181 -11.43 -8.33 -3.28
CA ASN A 181 -10.66 -7.23 -2.69
C ASN A 181 -9.19 -7.56 -2.44
N VAL A 182 -8.74 -8.80 -2.64
CA VAL A 182 -7.34 -9.17 -2.44
C VAL A 182 -6.78 -9.75 -3.75
N PRO A 183 -5.70 -9.19 -4.32
CA PRO A 183 -5.14 -9.73 -5.55
C PRO A 183 -4.57 -11.14 -5.31
N PRO A 184 -4.45 -11.96 -6.37
CA PRO A 184 -3.72 -13.23 -6.28
C PRO A 184 -2.29 -13.02 -5.76
N ALA A 185 -1.86 -13.86 -4.82
CA ALA A 185 -0.59 -13.72 -4.12
C ALA A 185 0.64 -13.55 -5.02
N TRP A 186 0.65 -14.16 -6.22
CA TRP A 186 1.77 -14.06 -7.15
C TRP A 186 2.02 -12.64 -7.65
N LEU A 187 1.00 -11.78 -7.70
CA LEU A 187 1.12 -10.42 -8.21
C LEU A 187 2.01 -9.56 -7.28
N PRO A 188 1.64 -9.31 -6.01
CA PRO A 188 2.49 -8.56 -5.10
C PRO A 188 3.82 -9.29 -4.81
N LEU A 189 3.82 -10.62 -4.69
CA LEU A 189 5.07 -11.37 -4.46
C LEU A 189 6.06 -11.27 -5.62
N GLY A 190 5.58 -11.19 -6.87
CA GLY A 190 6.43 -10.99 -8.04
C GLY A 190 7.18 -9.66 -8.00
N PHE A 191 6.47 -8.57 -7.66
CA PHE A 191 7.09 -7.26 -7.42
C PHE A 191 8.07 -7.30 -6.24
N MET A 192 7.70 -7.92 -5.12
CA MET A 192 8.60 -8.00 -3.95
C MET A 192 9.87 -8.80 -4.24
N ALA A 193 9.77 -9.87 -5.04
CA ALA A 193 10.92 -10.64 -5.49
C ALA A 193 11.82 -9.80 -6.42
N ALA A 194 11.24 -9.12 -7.41
CA ALA A 194 11.98 -8.22 -8.30
C ALA A 194 12.66 -7.07 -7.54
N ALA A 195 11.99 -6.52 -6.53
CA ALA A 195 12.56 -5.49 -5.66
C ALA A 195 13.75 -6.00 -4.84
N GLY A 196 13.69 -7.23 -4.33
CA GLY A 196 14.83 -7.87 -3.67
C GLY A 196 16.05 -7.96 -4.58
N VAL A 197 15.87 -8.38 -5.84
CA VAL A 197 16.94 -8.39 -6.84
C VAL A 197 17.44 -6.97 -7.13
N GLY A 198 16.54 -5.99 -7.19
CA GLY A 198 16.87 -4.57 -7.28
C GLY A 198 17.74 -4.06 -6.13
N LEU A 199 17.49 -4.49 -4.89
CA LEU A 199 18.31 -4.12 -3.72
C LEU A 199 19.73 -4.69 -3.85
N VAL A 200 19.87 -5.93 -4.32
CA VAL A 200 21.17 -6.52 -4.61
C VAL A 200 21.89 -5.74 -5.71
N GLY A 201 21.19 -5.42 -6.80
CA GLY A 201 21.72 -4.60 -7.90
C GLY A 201 22.17 -3.21 -7.44
N PHE A 202 21.37 -2.54 -6.61
CA PHE A 202 21.72 -1.26 -5.99
C PHE A 202 22.99 -1.35 -5.14
N GLY A 203 23.09 -2.35 -4.25
CA GLY A 203 24.26 -2.54 -3.40
C GLY A 203 25.54 -2.81 -4.22
N VAL A 204 25.45 -3.66 -5.25
CA VAL A 204 26.57 -3.93 -6.17
C VAL A 204 26.98 -2.67 -6.92
N ALA A 205 26.03 -1.93 -7.49
CA ALA A 205 26.30 -0.68 -8.20
C ALA A 205 26.93 0.36 -7.28
N ALA A 206 26.43 0.54 -6.05
CA ALA A 206 27.02 1.45 -5.08
C ALA A 206 28.46 1.05 -4.69
N ALA A 207 28.75 -0.24 -4.63
CA ALA A 207 30.10 -0.72 -4.34
C ALA A 207 31.08 -0.46 -5.49
N THR A 208 30.63 -0.63 -6.74
CA THR A 208 31.46 -0.45 -7.93
C THR A 208 31.66 1.03 -8.27
N THR A 209 30.63 1.87 -8.10
CA THR A 209 30.68 3.31 -8.38
C THR A 209 31.16 4.15 -7.20
N ALA A 210 31.52 3.52 -6.08
CA ALA A 210 32.00 4.17 -4.86
C ALA A 210 33.03 5.31 -5.04
N PRO A 211 34.09 5.20 -5.89
CA PRO A 211 35.00 6.33 -6.10
C PRO A 211 34.27 7.54 -6.69
N THR A 212 33.41 7.31 -7.68
CA THR A 212 32.66 8.35 -8.39
C THR A 212 31.56 8.98 -7.53
N VAL A 213 30.91 8.20 -6.66
CA VAL A 213 29.93 8.73 -5.69
C VAL A 213 30.56 9.82 -4.81
N VAL A 214 31.82 9.65 -4.44
CA VAL A 214 32.53 10.59 -3.55
C VAL A 214 33.02 11.83 -4.30
N THR A 215 33.53 11.66 -5.52
CA THR A 215 34.21 12.73 -6.26
C THR A 215 33.29 13.47 -7.23
N PHE A 216 32.39 12.75 -7.90
CA PHE A 216 31.49 13.27 -8.93
C PHE A 216 30.06 12.73 -8.73
N PRO A 217 29.35 13.13 -7.65
CA PRO A 217 28.02 12.60 -7.31
C PRO A 217 26.91 12.91 -8.34
N ARG A 218 27.25 13.61 -9.42
CA ARG A 218 26.36 13.97 -10.54
C ARG A 218 26.68 13.21 -11.83
N SER A 219 27.66 12.31 -11.82
CA SER A 219 28.01 11.53 -13.01
C SER A 219 26.91 10.53 -13.36
N ASP A 220 26.90 10.10 -14.62
CA ASP A 220 25.89 9.16 -15.11
C ASP A 220 25.98 7.80 -14.40
N GLU A 221 27.17 7.35 -13.96
CA GLU A 221 27.28 6.11 -13.17
C GLU A 221 26.64 6.23 -11.78
N VAL A 222 26.72 7.40 -11.16
CA VAL A 222 26.06 7.67 -9.87
C VAL A 222 24.55 7.77 -10.09
N ILE A 223 24.11 8.45 -11.16
CA ILE A 223 22.69 8.52 -11.53
C ILE A 223 22.12 7.11 -11.82
N ALA A 224 22.89 6.24 -12.48
CA ALA A 224 22.52 4.83 -12.68
C ALA A 224 22.32 4.11 -11.35
N THR A 225 23.25 4.30 -10.40
CA THR A 225 23.17 3.71 -9.06
C THR A 225 21.92 4.20 -8.31
N VAL A 226 21.61 5.51 -8.39
CA VAL A 226 20.41 6.10 -7.81
C VAL A 226 19.16 5.48 -8.45
N HIS A 227 19.09 5.33 -9.77
CA HIS A 227 17.94 4.73 -10.45
C HIS A 227 17.75 3.24 -10.13
N LEU A 228 18.81 2.47 -9.91
CA LEU A 228 18.69 1.11 -9.36
C LEU A 228 18.04 1.12 -7.97
N ALA A 229 18.46 2.06 -7.11
CA ALA A 229 17.87 2.21 -5.78
C ALA A 229 16.38 2.60 -5.86
N VAL A 230 16.05 3.66 -6.61
CA VAL A 230 14.70 4.23 -6.57
C VAL A 230 13.70 3.52 -7.48
N LEU A 231 14.11 2.99 -8.64
CA LEU A 231 13.23 2.28 -9.56
C LEU A 231 13.25 0.78 -9.29
N ALA A 232 14.40 0.12 -9.49
CA ALA A 232 14.48 -1.34 -9.45
C ALA A 232 14.19 -1.91 -8.06
N PHE A 233 14.59 -1.22 -6.99
CA PHE A 233 14.28 -1.59 -5.61
C PHE A 233 13.03 -0.90 -5.05
N LEU A 234 13.11 0.40 -4.71
CA LEU A 234 12.10 1.06 -3.89
C LEU A 234 10.74 1.15 -4.58
N SER A 235 10.68 1.67 -5.81
CA SER A 235 9.41 1.80 -6.53
C SER A 235 8.80 0.45 -6.89
N THR A 236 9.61 -0.55 -7.27
CA THR A 236 9.13 -1.92 -7.47
C THR A 236 8.49 -2.48 -6.18
N ALA A 237 9.13 -2.31 -5.02
CA ALA A 237 8.58 -2.76 -3.74
C ALA A 237 7.29 -2.03 -3.36
N VAL A 238 7.28 -0.70 -3.49
CA VAL A 238 6.10 0.13 -3.17
C VAL A 238 4.94 -0.20 -4.10
N LEU A 239 5.16 -0.37 -5.41
CA LEU A 239 4.13 -0.81 -6.34
C LEU A 239 3.60 -2.20 -5.97
N GLY A 240 4.46 -3.16 -5.61
CA GLY A 240 4.03 -4.46 -5.09
C GLY A 240 3.16 -4.35 -3.84
N ALA A 241 3.58 -3.53 -2.89
CA ALA A 241 2.83 -3.27 -1.67
C ALA A 241 1.48 -2.59 -1.96
N LEU A 242 1.41 -1.63 -2.88
CA LEU A 242 0.16 -0.94 -3.23
C LEU A 242 -0.85 -1.84 -3.94
N HIS A 243 -0.38 -2.81 -4.75
CA HIS A 243 -1.29 -3.81 -5.31
C HIS A 243 -1.94 -4.66 -4.22
N GLN A 244 -1.24 -4.94 -3.11
CA GLN A 244 -1.78 -5.66 -1.96
C GLN A 244 -2.63 -4.76 -1.04
N PHE A 245 -2.06 -3.65 -0.56
CA PHE A 245 -2.68 -2.83 0.48
C PHE A 245 -3.65 -1.79 -0.04
N GLY A 246 -3.51 -1.33 -1.29
CA GLY A 246 -4.48 -0.40 -1.89
C GLY A 246 -5.90 -0.95 -1.81
N PRO A 247 -6.13 -2.18 -2.33
CA PRO A 247 -7.43 -2.83 -2.24
C PRO A 247 -7.92 -3.11 -0.81
N VAL A 248 -7.00 -3.48 0.09
CA VAL A 248 -7.33 -3.80 1.49
C VAL A 248 -7.71 -2.53 2.25
N VAL A 249 -6.94 -1.44 2.14
CA VAL A 249 -7.24 -0.17 2.83
C VAL A 249 -8.46 0.52 2.21
N GLY A 250 -8.59 0.44 0.87
CA GLY A 250 -9.70 1.02 0.12
C GLY A 250 -10.99 0.21 0.17
N ALA A 251 -10.97 -1.01 0.73
CA ALA A 251 -12.09 -1.95 0.74
C ALA A 251 -12.74 -2.15 -0.65
N ARG A 252 -11.92 -2.10 -1.71
CA ARG A 252 -12.37 -2.13 -3.10
C ARG A 252 -11.34 -2.88 -3.94
N PRO A 253 -11.75 -3.66 -4.94
CA PRO A 253 -10.82 -4.47 -5.73
C PRO A 253 -9.95 -3.60 -6.63
N LEU A 254 -8.83 -4.15 -7.11
CA LEU A 254 -8.12 -3.60 -8.27
C LEU A 254 -9.07 -3.52 -9.47
N ARG A 255 -8.81 -2.60 -10.42
CA ARG A 255 -9.60 -2.56 -11.66
C ARG A 255 -9.41 -3.82 -12.50
N SER A 256 -8.17 -4.31 -12.59
CA SER A 256 -7.82 -5.49 -13.38
C SER A 256 -6.53 -6.14 -12.87
N VAL A 257 -6.61 -7.42 -12.52
CA VAL A 257 -5.43 -8.23 -12.14
C VAL A 257 -4.47 -8.41 -13.33
N PRO A 258 -4.92 -8.72 -14.56
CA PRO A 258 -4.04 -8.77 -15.73
C PRO A 258 -3.27 -7.46 -15.97
N VAL A 259 -3.90 -6.30 -15.77
CA VAL A 259 -3.21 -5.00 -15.92
C VAL A 259 -2.17 -4.78 -14.82
N GLY A 260 -2.40 -5.29 -13.61
CA GLY A 260 -1.38 -5.36 -12.57
C GLY A 260 -0.18 -6.21 -13.01
N ALA A 261 -0.42 -7.35 -13.67
CA ALA A 261 0.64 -8.20 -14.23
C ALA A 261 1.44 -7.46 -15.31
N LEU A 262 0.73 -6.85 -16.28
CA LEU A 262 1.32 -6.08 -17.36
C LEU A 262 2.15 -4.90 -16.84
N THR A 263 1.68 -4.25 -15.78
CA THR A 263 2.46 -3.22 -15.06
C THR A 263 3.82 -3.76 -14.64
N GLY A 264 3.87 -4.95 -14.03
CA GLY A 264 5.15 -5.56 -13.63
C GLY A 264 6.04 -5.93 -14.82
N VAL A 265 5.44 -6.51 -15.87
CA VAL A 265 6.13 -6.90 -17.11
C VAL A 265 6.77 -5.71 -17.83
N LEU A 266 6.17 -4.52 -17.75
CA LEU A 266 6.74 -3.30 -18.35
C LEU A 266 7.67 -2.56 -17.38
N PHE A 267 7.28 -2.44 -16.11
CA PHE A 267 8.01 -1.65 -15.12
C PHE A 267 9.37 -2.26 -14.80
N VAL A 268 9.45 -3.58 -14.58
CA VAL A 268 10.70 -4.21 -14.16
C VAL A 268 11.78 -4.09 -15.26
N PRO A 269 11.55 -4.46 -16.53
CA PRO A 269 12.53 -4.21 -17.58
C PRO A 269 12.87 -2.73 -17.75
N GLY A 270 11.89 -1.82 -17.69
CA GLY A 270 12.14 -0.37 -17.76
C GLY A 270 13.03 0.14 -16.63
N ALA A 271 12.77 -0.30 -15.41
CA ALA A 271 13.53 0.04 -14.19
C ALA A 271 14.98 -0.45 -14.22
N TRP A 272 15.29 -1.49 -15.01
CA TRP A 272 16.66 -1.96 -15.24
C TRP A 272 17.29 -1.32 -16.48
N ALA A 273 16.53 -1.11 -17.56
CA ALA A 273 17.02 -0.50 -18.78
C ALA A 273 17.52 0.93 -18.55
N ILE A 274 16.79 1.75 -17.78
CA ILE A 274 17.20 3.14 -17.47
C ILE A 274 18.62 3.19 -16.87
N PRO A 275 18.91 2.55 -15.72
CA PRO A 275 20.24 2.60 -15.13
C PRO A 275 21.31 1.91 -15.99
N ILE A 276 21.00 0.84 -16.73
CA ILE A 276 21.93 0.23 -17.69
C ILE A 276 22.30 1.22 -18.81
N GLY A 277 21.32 1.95 -19.33
CA GLY A 277 21.55 2.99 -20.34
C GLY A 277 22.47 4.09 -19.83
N PHE A 278 22.27 4.56 -18.60
CA PHE A 278 23.17 5.52 -17.95
C PHE A 278 24.58 4.94 -17.78
N ALA A 279 24.70 3.74 -17.22
CA ALA A 279 26.00 3.12 -16.94
C ALA A 279 26.82 2.82 -18.20
N THR A 280 26.16 2.65 -19.35
CA THR A 280 26.81 2.35 -20.64
C THR A 280 26.85 3.53 -21.60
N GLY A 281 26.24 4.66 -21.25
CA GLY A 281 26.15 5.85 -22.12
C GLY A 281 25.17 5.72 -23.30
N HIS A 282 24.37 4.65 -23.38
CA HIS A 282 23.45 4.43 -24.50
C HIS A 282 22.10 5.13 -24.27
N VAL A 283 21.98 6.36 -24.79
CA VAL A 283 20.78 7.19 -24.64
C VAL A 283 19.49 6.50 -25.13
N GLY A 284 19.56 5.73 -26.23
CA GLY A 284 18.41 4.97 -26.73
C GLY A 284 17.87 3.96 -25.72
N VAL A 285 18.74 3.31 -24.94
CA VAL A 285 18.33 2.37 -23.87
C VAL A 285 17.65 3.11 -22.72
N ILE A 286 18.14 4.32 -22.37
CA ILE A 286 17.50 5.19 -21.38
C ILE A 286 16.09 5.58 -21.83
N GLN A 287 15.93 5.97 -23.10
CA GLN A 287 14.65 6.36 -23.69
C GLN A 287 13.66 5.20 -23.73
N THR A 288 14.07 4.02 -24.23
CA THR A 288 13.21 2.82 -24.24
C THR A 288 12.81 2.43 -22.82
N GLY A 289 13.75 2.43 -21.88
CA GLY A 289 13.45 2.16 -20.47
C GLY A 289 12.47 3.18 -19.88
N GLY A 290 12.64 4.47 -20.20
CA GLY A 290 11.75 5.56 -19.81
C GLY A 290 10.32 5.40 -20.34
N VAL A 291 10.16 4.99 -21.60
CA VAL A 291 8.85 4.72 -22.20
C VAL A 291 8.17 3.53 -21.51
N LEU A 292 8.89 2.41 -21.33
CA LEU A 292 8.37 1.23 -20.64
C LEU A 292 7.93 1.53 -19.21
N ALA A 293 8.79 2.22 -18.44
CA ALA A 293 8.50 2.59 -17.06
C ALA A 293 7.30 3.56 -16.99
N THR A 294 7.22 4.55 -17.88
CA THR A 294 6.12 5.53 -17.90
C THR A 294 4.79 4.86 -18.26
N ALA A 295 4.78 3.99 -19.28
CA ALA A 295 3.59 3.21 -19.64
C ALA A 295 3.11 2.36 -18.45
N ALA A 296 4.03 1.69 -17.77
CA ALA A 296 3.70 0.91 -16.57
C ALA A 296 3.15 1.78 -15.43
N VAL A 297 3.73 2.97 -15.21
CA VAL A 297 3.25 3.92 -14.19
C VAL A 297 1.81 4.38 -14.48
N VAL A 298 1.48 4.68 -15.75
CA VAL A 298 0.12 5.07 -16.14
C VAL A 298 -0.86 3.90 -15.92
N LEU A 299 -0.47 2.68 -16.29
CA LEU A 299 -1.28 1.48 -16.03
C LEU A 299 -1.47 1.23 -14.53
N ALA A 300 -0.44 1.40 -13.72
CA ALA A 300 -0.50 1.29 -12.27
C ALA A 300 -1.47 2.33 -11.68
N ALA A 301 -1.36 3.58 -12.10
CA ALA A 301 -2.22 4.67 -11.65
C ALA A 301 -3.69 4.39 -12.01
N TRP A 302 -3.96 3.96 -13.24
CA TRP A 302 -5.30 3.54 -13.66
C TRP A 302 -5.81 2.37 -12.81
N ASN A 303 -5.00 1.33 -12.63
CA ASN A 303 -5.41 0.13 -11.90
C ASN A 303 -5.70 0.39 -10.41
N LEU A 304 -4.87 1.22 -9.77
CA LEU A 304 -4.99 1.63 -8.37
C LEU A 304 -6.06 2.71 -8.15
N SER A 305 -6.56 3.38 -9.20
CA SER A 305 -7.54 4.45 -9.04
C SER A 305 -8.85 3.98 -8.39
N ARG A 306 -9.32 2.74 -8.67
CA ARG A 306 -10.56 2.21 -8.05
C ARG A 306 -10.44 2.04 -6.53
N PRO A 307 -9.44 1.30 -6.00
CA PRO A 307 -9.28 1.18 -4.56
C PRO A 307 -8.98 2.51 -3.87
N LEU A 308 -8.19 3.38 -4.51
CA LEU A 308 -7.85 4.67 -3.94
C LEU A 308 -8.97 5.72 -4.04
N SER A 309 -10.08 5.44 -4.74
CA SER A 309 -11.25 6.33 -4.81
C SER A 309 -12.28 6.03 -3.71
N ALA A 310 -11.93 5.25 -2.68
CA ALA A 310 -12.82 4.94 -1.58
C ALA A 310 -13.13 6.21 -0.75
N PRO A 311 -14.40 6.60 -0.61
CA PRO A 311 -14.78 7.72 0.26
C PRO A 311 -14.54 7.35 1.73
N ASP A 312 -14.37 8.37 2.57
CA ASP A 312 -14.36 8.25 4.05
C ASP A 312 -13.25 7.39 4.67
N LYS A 313 -12.19 7.06 3.93
CA LYS A 313 -11.01 6.34 4.43
C LYS A 313 -9.90 7.23 5.03
N GLY A 314 -10.15 8.54 5.12
CA GLY A 314 -9.30 9.51 5.81
C GLY A 314 -8.00 9.88 5.07
N ALA A 315 -7.11 10.57 5.80
CA ALA A 315 -5.85 11.09 5.25
C ALA A 315 -4.95 10.04 4.56
N PRO A 316 -4.82 8.79 5.04
CA PRO A 316 -3.99 7.78 4.37
C PRO A 316 -4.34 7.51 2.91
N ILE A 317 -5.63 7.39 2.56
CA ILE A 317 -6.04 7.17 1.17
C ILE A 317 -5.82 8.43 0.32
N VAL A 318 -6.07 9.62 0.87
CA VAL A 318 -5.80 10.89 0.17
C VAL A 318 -4.32 11.03 -0.14
N GLY A 319 -3.45 10.77 0.84
CA GLY A 319 -2.00 10.83 0.66
C GLY A 319 -1.49 9.79 -0.35
N LEU A 320 -2.05 8.58 -0.36
CA LEU A 320 -1.76 7.58 -1.39
C LEU A 320 -2.19 8.02 -2.80
N ARG A 321 -3.35 8.67 -2.96
CA ARG A 321 -3.76 9.25 -4.25
C ARG A 321 -2.78 10.32 -4.71
N MET A 322 -2.41 11.24 -3.82
CA MET A 322 -1.42 12.29 -4.10
C MET A 322 -0.08 11.68 -4.51
N ALA A 323 0.40 10.66 -3.78
CA ALA A 323 1.63 9.97 -4.09
C ALA A 323 1.59 9.37 -5.51
N VAL A 324 0.53 8.65 -5.88
CA VAL A 324 0.38 8.09 -7.24
C VAL A 324 0.35 9.19 -8.31
N ILE A 325 -0.27 10.34 -8.05
CA ILE A 325 -0.22 11.50 -8.95
C ILE A 325 1.22 12.00 -9.09
N TYR A 326 1.97 12.09 -7.98
CA TYR A 326 3.37 12.50 -8.00
C TYR A 326 4.29 11.48 -8.65
N LEU A 327 3.96 10.18 -8.63
CA LEU A 327 4.65 9.17 -9.43
C LEU A 327 4.48 9.45 -10.92
N VAL A 328 3.25 9.70 -11.37
CA VAL A 328 2.97 10.01 -12.78
C VAL A 328 3.74 11.27 -13.20
N ALA A 329 3.74 12.32 -12.37
CA ALA A 329 4.50 13.54 -12.63
C ALA A 329 6.03 13.30 -12.64
N THR A 330 6.54 12.48 -11.71
CA THR A 330 7.96 12.09 -11.66
C THR A 330 8.37 11.32 -12.91
N ALA A 331 7.54 10.38 -13.37
CA ALA A 331 7.77 9.63 -14.61
C ALA A 331 7.74 10.55 -15.84
N ALA A 332 6.81 11.50 -15.88
CA ALA A 332 6.77 12.52 -16.94
C ALA A 332 8.06 13.35 -16.98
N PHE A 333 8.55 13.84 -15.83
CA PHE A 333 9.85 14.51 -15.76
C PHE A 333 10.98 13.60 -16.28
N GLY A 334 11.04 12.36 -15.79
CA GLY A 334 12.09 11.41 -16.13
C GLY A 334 12.15 11.10 -17.62
N VAL A 335 11.01 10.81 -18.26
CA VAL A 335 10.96 10.51 -19.70
C VAL A 335 11.27 11.76 -20.54
N THR A 336 10.78 12.93 -20.14
CA THR A 336 11.16 14.19 -20.81
C THR A 336 12.66 14.40 -20.75
N TYR A 337 13.30 14.19 -19.60
CA TYR A 337 14.76 14.30 -19.45
C TYR A 337 15.51 13.25 -20.27
N ALA A 338 14.98 12.03 -20.38
CA ALA A 338 15.58 10.98 -21.21
C ALA A 338 15.61 11.34 -22.70
N PHE A 339 14.54 11.95 -23.22
CA PHE A 339 14.51 12.43 -24.60
C PHE A 339 15.32 13.71 -24.81
N ASP A 340 15.34 14.60 -23.81
CA ASP A 340 16.12 15.83 -23.86
C ASP A 340 17.62 15.56 -24.04
N ARG A 341 18.16 14.46 -23.52
CA ARG A 341 19.59 14.08 -23.71
C ARG A 341 20.04 13.94 -25.17
N SER A 342 19.14 13.68 -26.11
CA SER A 342 19.46 13.62 -27.55
C SER A 342 18.91 14.82 -28.34
N ASN A 343 17.92 15.52 -27.80
CA ASN A 343 17.21 16.58 -28.51
C ASN A 343 17.58 17.99 -28.05
N PHE A 344 18.20 18.12 -26.87
CA PHE A 344 18.68 19.38 -26.30
C PHE A 344 17.61 20.48 -26.27
N TRP A 345 16.39 20.12 -25.85
CA TRP A 345 15.29 21.07 -25.68
C TRP A 345 15.61 22.09 -24.58
N PHE A 346 16.36 21.69 -23.55
CA PHE A 346 16.78 22.56 -22.48
C PHE A 346 18.02 22.02 -21.74
N GLU A 347 18.64 22.85 -20.89
CA GLU A 347 19.78 22.41 -20.07
C GLU A 347 19.32 21.61 -18.83
N LEU A 348 19.90 20.42 -18.60
CA LEU A 348 19.66 19.61 -17.40
C LEU A 348 20.49 20.11 -16.19
N LEU A 349 20.14 21.30 -15.72
CA LEU A 349 20.76 21.94 -14.55
C LEU A 349 20.47 21.17 -13.25
N SER A 350 21.36 21.30 -12.26
CA SER A 350 21.26 20.55 -11.00
C SER A 350 19.93 20.77 -10.27
N HIS A 351 19.39 21.99 -10.27
CA HIS A 351 18.10 22.28 -9.63
C HIS A 351 16.93 21.55 -10.32
N ARG A 352 16.97 21.33 -11.65
CA ARG A 352 15.95 20.57 -12.38
C ARG A 352 16.02 19.07 -12.10
N VAL A 353 17.24 18.54 -11.98
CA VAL A 353 17.47 17.16 -11.56
C VAL A 353 17.01 16.96 -10.12
N LEU A 354 17.31 17.90 -9.22
CA LEU A 354 16.83 17.87 -7.84
C LEU A 354 15.31 18.00 -7.73
N ALA A 355 14.66 18.79 -8.60
CA ALA A 355 13.20 18.86 -8.66
C ALA A 355 12.58 17.49 -8.97
N HIS A 356 13.12 16.77 -9.97
CA HIS A 356 12.72 15.38 -10.25
C HIS A 356 13.00 14.45 -9.08
N ALA A 357 14.21 14.51 -8.51
CA ALA A 357 14.63 13.63 -7.43
C ALA A 357 13.76 13.81 -6.17
N HIS A 358 13.47 15.05 -5.76
CA HIS A 358 12.66 15.34 -4.58
C HIS A 358 11.18 15.01 -4.82
N LEU A 359 10.64 15.26 -6.01
CA LEU A 359 9.27 14.83 -6.33
C LEU A 359 9.14 13.30 -6.25
N GLY A 360 10.14 12.55 -6.74
CA GLY A 360 10.17 11.10 -6.66
C GLY A 360 10.38 10.55 -5.24
N LEU A 361 11.35 11.08 -4.51
CA LEU A 361 11.71 10.58 -3.17
C LEU A 361 10.74 11.04 -2.09
N ILE A 362 10.33 12.31 -2.09
CA ILE A 362 9.46 12.89 -1.06
C ILE A 362 8.00 12.82 -1.49
N GLY A 363 7.69 13.24 -2.73
CA GLY A 363 6.32 13.26 -3.25
C GLY A 363 5.75 11.87 -3.53
N TRP A 364 6.48 11.01 -4.24
CA TRP A 364 6.02 9.65 -4.52
C TRP A 364 6.32 8.69 -3.35
N LEU A 365 7.59 8.31 -3.14
CA LEU A 365 7.95 7.26 -2.19
C LEU A 365 7.71 7.68 -0.73
N GLY A 366 8.13 8.89 -0.37
CA GLY A 366 8.02 9.46 0.96
C GLY A 366 6.56 9.60 1.39
N LEU A 367 5.74 10.27 0.59
CA LEU A 367 4.31 10.44 0.90
C LEU A 367 3.56 9.11 0.92
N ALA A 368 3.89 8.15 0.04
CA ALA A 368 3.31 6.82 0.09
C ALA A 368 3.63 6.13 1.44
N TYR A 369 4.89 6.19 1.88
CA TYR A 369 5.29 5.62 3.16
C TYR A 369 4.66 6.36 4.36
N VAL A 370 4.69 7.69 4.39
CA VAL A 370 4.05 8.51 5.44
C VAL A 370 2.56 8.17 5.55
N SER A 371 1.87 8.05 4.43
CA SER A 371 0.43 7.75 4.40
C SER A 371 0.11 6.35 4.91
N VAL A 372 0.88 5.35 4.48
CA VAL A 372 0.68 3.95 4.87
C VAL A 372 1.07 3.71 6.33
N ALA A 373 2.13 4.36 6.82
CA ALA A 373 2.61 4.25 8.19
C ALA A 373 1.54 4.59 9.25
N GLU A 374 0.66 5.56 8.94
CA GLU A 374 -0.45 5.95 9.83
C GLU A 374 -1.43 4.80 10.12
N LYS A 375 -1.55 3.82 9.21
CA LYS A 375 -2.36 2.61 9.42
C LYS A 375 -1.51 1.45 9.93
N LEU A 376 -0.29 1.27 9.43
CA LEU A 376 0.55 0.11 9.76
C LEU A 376 1.10 0.14 11.20
N TRP A 377 1.56 1.29 11.69
CA TRP A 377 2.23 1.33 13.00
C TRP A 377 1.30 1.07 14.19
N PRO A 378 0.10 1.70 14.33
CA PRO A 378 -0.82 1.40 15.43
C PRO A 378 -1.12 -0.09 15.56
N MET A 379 -1.28 -0.74 14.44
CA MET A 379 -1.63 -2.14 14.32
C MET A 379 -0.48 -3.08 14.71
N PHE A 380 0.76 -2.81 14.30
CA PHE A 380 1.91 -3.66 14.69
C PHE A 380 2.32 -3.48 16.16
N LEU A 381 2.15 -2.27 16.70
CA LEU A 381 2.50 -1.94 18.09
C LEU A 381 1.34 -2.11 19.08
N LEU A 382 0.16 -2.49 18.58
CA LEU A 382 -1.10 -2.52 19.33
C LEU A 382 -1.34 -1.18 20.08
N ALA A 383 -0.99 -0.07 19.42
CA ALA A 383 -1.01 1.25 20.01
C ALA A 383 -2.36 1.92 19.73
N HIS A 384 -3.11 2.16 20.80
CA HIS A 384 -4.30 2.98 20.74
C HIS A 384 -3.91 4.44 21.04
N ARG A 385 -4.20 5.35 20.10
CA ARG A 385 -3.86 6.77 20.22
C ARG A 385 -5.11 7.63 20.22
N PRO A 386 -5.33 8.49 21.24
CA PRO A 386 -6.55 9.29 21.35
C PRO A 386 -6.69 10.33 20.22
N HIS A 387 -5.58 10.80 19.63
CA HIS A 387 -5.61 11.78 18.54
C HIS A 387 -4.62 11.43 17.42
N VAL A 388 -5.10 11.42 16.17
CA VAL A 388 -4.31 11.14 14.95
C VAL A 388 -3.83 12.41 14.22
N ARG A 389 -3.88 13.57 14.89
CA ARG A 389 -3.62 14.89 14.28
C ARG A 389 -2.23 15.00 13.65
N ALA A 390 -1.21 14.44 14.30
CA ALA A 390 0.17 14.48 13.79
C ALA A 390 0.29 13.77 12.44
N GLY A 391 -0.31 12.59 12.30
CA GLY A 391 -0.35 11.84 11.05
C GLY A 391 -1.08 12.56 9.92
N VAL A 392 -2.24 13.14 10.23
CA VAL A 392 -3.02 13.93 9.25
C VAL A 392 -2.22 15.14 8.77
N ARG A 393 -1.57 15.87 9.70
CA ARG A 393 -0.68 16.99 9.34
C ARG A 393 0.48 16.53 8.48
N ALA A 394 1.09 15.39 8.81
CA ALA A 394 2.20 14.84 8.03
C ALA A 394 1.81 14.62 6.56
N VAL A 395 0.67 13.96 6.32
CA VAL A 395 0.18 13.68 4.96
C VAL A 395 -0.07 14.98 4.19
N TRP A 396 -0.81 15.93 4.76
CA TRP A 396 -1.16 17.17 4.06
C TRP A 396 0.05 18.09 3.85
N SER A 397 0.92 18.24 4.86
CA SER A 397 2.09 19.10 4.75
C SER A 397 3.13 18.55 3.77
N VAL A 398 3.39 17.24 3.75
CA VAL A 398 4.25 16.63 2.72
C VAL A 398 3.57 16.70 1.35
N GLY A 399 2.28 16.36 1.27
CA GLY A 399 1.51 16.37 0.04
C GLY A 399 1.45 17.74 -0.63
N LEU A 400 1.25 18.82 0.13
CA LEU A 400 1.27 20.18 -0.40
C LEU A 400 2.68 20.74 -0.57
N GLY A 401 3.61 20.41 0.34
CA GLY A 401 4.97 20.93 0.31
C GLY A 401 5.81 20.41 -0.84
N ALA A 402 5.70 19.11 -1.17
CA ALA A 402 6.48 18.49 -2.25
C ALA A 402 6.30 19.18 -3.61
N PRO A 403 5.08 19.42 -4.14
CA PRO A 403 4.92 20.13 -5.41
C PRO A 403 5.40 21.58 -5.36
N VAL A 404 5.21 22.30 -4.24
CA VAL A 404 5.72 23.68 -4.10
C VAL A 404 7.24 23.69 -4.14
N LEU A 405 7.91 22.76 -3.44
CA LEU A 405 9.36 22.61 -3.47
C LEU A 405 9.85 22.29 -4.88
N THR A 406 9.17 21.37 -5.58
CA THR A 406 9.49 21.00 -6.97
C THR A 406 9.42 22.20 -7.91
N VAL A 407 8.37 23.02 -7.82
CA VAL A 407 8.23 24.23 -8.64
C VAL A 407 9.33 25.24 -8.32
N GLY A 408 9.63 25.46 -7.03
CA GLY A 408 10.72 26.33 -6.60
C GLY A 408 12.08 25.87 -7.13
N LEU A 409 12.34 24.57 -7.15
CA LEU A 409 13.56 24.00 -7.73
C LEU A 409 13.58 24.06 -9.26
N LEU A 410 12.43 23.94 -9.94
CA LEU A 410 12.35 23.93 -11.40
C LEU A 410 12.57 25.33 -12.02
N TRP A 411 12.01 26.37 -11.38
CA TRP A 411 12.23 27.79 -11.71
C TRP A 411 12.97 28.47 -10.56
N PRO A 412 14.28 28.21 -10.38
CA PRO A 412 15.07 28.39 -9.15
C PRO A 412 14.67 29.61 -8.29
N SER A 413 13.57 29.45 -7.55
CA SER A 413 12.84 30.51 -6.86
C SER A 413 13.02 30.26 -5.38
N GLU A 414 13.84 31.12 -4.77
CA GLU A 414 14.19 31.00 -3.37
C GLU A 414 12.96 30.96 -2.46
N LEU A 415 11.98 31.85 -2.69
CA LEU A 415 10.74 31.88 -1.92
C LEU A 415 9.98 30.56 -1.99
N LEU A 416 9.74 30.04 -3.20
CA LEU A 416 8.99 28.78 -3.36
C LEU A 416 9.77 27.59 -2.80
N SER A 417 11.09 27.55 -2.97
CA SER A 417 11.94 26.53 -2.37
C SER A 417 11.91 26.56 -0.84
N ILE A 418 11.95 27.74 -0.22
CA ILE A 418 11.86 27.90 1.24
C ILE A 418 10.48 27.49 1.73
N VAL A 419 9.41 27.98 1.12
CA VAL A 419 8.03 27.66 1.52
C VAL A 419 7.75 26.17 1.35
N GLY A 420 8.09 25.59 0.19
CA GLY A 420 7.93 24.17 -0.07
C GLY A 420 8.77 23.31 0.87
N GLY A 421 10.04 23.68 1.08
CA GLY A 421 10.94 23.01 2.01
C GLY A 421 10.44 23.06 3.47
N ALA A 422 9.93 24.21 3.91
CA ALA A 422 9.35 24.37 5.25
C ALA A 422 8.08 23.52 5.45
N LEU A 423 7.21 23.45 4.44
CA LEU A 423 6.02 22.58 4.46
C LEU A 423 6.41 21.09 4.52
N VAL A 424 7.36 20.67 3.70
CA VAL A 424 7.90 19.30 3.75
C VAL A 424 8.50 19.01 5.12
N LEU A 425 9.33 19.90 5.66
CA LEU A 425 9.95 19.74 6.96
C LEU A 425 8.90 19.62 8.08
N ALA A 426 7.89 20.49 8.09
CA ALA A 426 6.79 20.44 9.05
C ALA A 426 6.02 19.11 8.95
N GLY A 427 5.82 18.60 7.74
CA GLY A 427 5.19 17.30 7.51
C GLY A 427 6.03 16.13 8.02
N LEU A 428 7.33 16.12 7.75
CA LEU A 428 8.25 15.07 8.21
C LEU A 428 8.47 15.11 9.73
N VAL A 429 8.54 16.30 10.35
CA VAL A 429 8.50 16.44 11.82
C VAL A 429 7.19 15.89 12.39
N SER A 430 6.07 16.16 11.74
CA SER A 430 4.76 15.63 12.16
C SER A 430 4.71 14.10 12.01
N HIS A 431 5.34 13.53 10.98
CA HIS A 431 5.47 12.08 10.80
C HIS A 431 6.31 11.44 11.91
N LEU A 432 7.45 12.04 12.27
CA LEU A 432 8.27 11.58 13.40
C LEU A 432 7.54 11.73 14.75
N THR A 433 6.75 12.80 14.91
CA THR A 433 5.89 12.99 16.08
C THR A 433 4.82 11.93 16.15
N SER A 434 4.21 11.57 15.01
CA SER A 434 3.28 10.45 14.93
C SER A 434 3.98 9.16 15.37
N LEU A 435 5.17 8.85 14.84
CA LEU A 435 5.93 7.67 15.25
C LEU A 435 6.17 7.61 16.76
N ALA A 436 6.66 8.72 17.33
CA ALA A 436 6.91 8.83 18.77
C ALA A 436 5.64 8.61 19.59
N GLN A 437 4.50 9.14 19.14
CA GLN A 437 3.21 8.89 19.75
C GLN A 437 2.79 7.41 19.67
N VAL A 438 3.03 6.70 18.54
CA VAL A 438 2.73 5.25 18.44
C VAL A 438 3.53 4.50 19.50
N ILE A 439 4.83 4.79 19.54
CA ILE A 439 5.77 4.10 20.41
C ILE A 439 5.39 4.37 21.87
N HIS A 440 5.03 5.61 22.22
CA HIS A 440 4.61 5.95 23.57
C HIS A 440 3.36 5.17 24.02
N HIS A 441 2.36 5.04 23.16
CA HIS A 441 1.09 4.37 23.48
C HIS A 441 1.07 2.88 23.14
N ARG A 442 2.22 2.27 22.81
CA ARG A 442 2.30 0.86 22.43
C ARG A 442 1.89 -0.04 23.59
N ARG A 443 1.21 -1.13 23.28
CA ARG A 443 0.88 -2.20 24.25
C ARG A 443 1.73 -3.45 24.06
N ARG A 444 2.42 -3.57 22.92
CA ARG A 444 3.36 -4.66 22.61
C ARG A 444 4.81 -4.23 22.76
N GLY A 445 5.68 -5.18 23.11
CA GLY A 445 7.13 -5.00 23.12
C GLY A 445 7.71 -4.74 21.72
N LEU A 446 8.87 -4.07 21.67
CA LEU A 446 9.55 -3.78 20.41
C LEU A 446 10.21 -5.04 19.85
N GLU A 447 9.71 -5.49 18.71
CA GLU A 447 10.34 -6.52 17.86
C GLU A 447 11.39 -5.95 16.89
N LEU A 448 12.14 -6.84 16.23
CA LEU A 448 13.18 -6.52 15.24
C LEU A 448 12.70 -5.55 14.13
N LEU A 449 11.45 -5.68 13.68
CA LEU A 449 10.83 -4.77 12.70
C LEU A 449 10.95 -3.30 13.14
N HIS A 450 10.72 -3.02 14.42
CA HIS A 450 10.75 -1.65 14.93
C HIS A 450 12.19 -1.10 14.92
N GLY A 451 13.20 -1.97 15.00
CA GLY A 451 14.59 -1.59 14.77
C GLY A 451 14.80 -0.99 13.37
N TYR A 452 14.22 -1.59 12.33
CA TYR A 452 14.26 -1.02 10.98
C TYR A 452 13.54 0.33 10.91
N VAL A 453 12.36 0.46 11.54
CA VAL A 453 11.60 1.72 11.56
C VAL A 453 12.37 2.83 12.28
N LEU A 454 13.04 2.53 13.38
CA LEU A 454 13.88 3.48 14.12
C LEU A 454 15.14 3.85 13.34
N GLY A 455 15.81 2.89 12.70
CA GLY A 455 16.95 3.17 11.81
C GLY A 455 16.56 4.02 10.59
N ALA A 456 15.39 3.73 10.02
CA ALA A 456 14.79 4.54 8.96
C ALA A 456 14.51 5.97 9.43
N ALA A 457 13.91 6.14 10.62
CA ALA A 457 13.66 7.45 11.22
C ALA A 457 14.95 8.23 11.50
N ALA A 458 16.02 7.56 11.94
CA ALA A 458 17.33 8.19 12.09
C ALA A 458 17.89 8.70 10.75
N CYS A 459 17.79 7.91 9.68
CA CYS A 459 18.18 8.36 8.34
C CYS A 459 17.33 9.55 7.86
N LEU A 460 16.03 9.56 8.16
CA LEU A 460 15.14 10.69 7.85
C LEU A 460 15.57 11.97 8.58
N VAL A 461 15.89 11.90 9.87
CA VAL A 461 16.40 13.05 10.63
C VAL A 461 17.69 13.59 10.02
N VAL A 462 18.62 12.70 9.65
CA VAL A 462 19.85 13.09 8.95
C VAL A 462 19.53 13.77 7.61
N ALA A 463 18.61 13.22 6.81
CA ALA A 463 18.19 13.83 5.54
C ALA A 463 17.63 15.24 5.75
N MET A 464 16.74 15.43 6.74
CA MET A 464 16.16 16.73 7.06
C MET A 464 17.23 17.76 7.45
N VAL A 465 18.18 17.38 8.31
CA VAL A 465 19.28 18.26 8.72
C VAL A 465 20.16 18.61 7.52
N LEU A 466 20.57 17.61 6.74
CA LEU A 466 21.43 17.84 5.57
C LEU A 466 20.74 18.71 4.52
N GLY A 467 19.44 18.52 4.26
CA GLY A 467 18.66 19.33 3.34
C GLY A 467 18.55 20.79 3.78
N VAL A 468 18.27 21.03 5.07
CA VAL A 468 18.23 22.39 5.64
C VAL A 468 19.60 23.07 5.55
N VAL A 469 20.67 22.38 5.94
CA VAL A 469 22.03 22.93 5.89
C VAL A 469 22.46 23.18 4.45
N ALA A 470 22.21 22.24 3.53
CA ALA A 470 22.54 22.41 2.11
C ALA A 470 21.75 23.55 1.44
N GLY A 471 20.50 23.79 1.87
CA GLY A 471 19.66 24.86 1.37
C GLY A 471 20.04 26.24 1.91
N LEU A 472 20.27 26.35 3.22
CA LEU A 472 20.33 27.65 3.90
C LEU A 472 21.73 28.08 4.36
N ALA A 473 22.67 27.15 4.55
CA ALA A 473 23.98 27.50 5.08
C ALA A 473 24.82 28.25 4.04
N PRO A 474 25.64 29.24 4.45
CA PRO A 474 26.55 29.97 3.56
C PRO A 474 27.81 29.14 3.26
N VAL A 475 27.64 27.97 2.65
CA VAL A 475 28.73 27.04 2.29
C VAL A 475 29.06 27.11 0.81
N GLY A 476 30.33 26.85 0.47
CA GLY A 476 30.81 26.75 -0.90
C GLY A 476 30.19 25.59 -1.68
N VAL A 477 30.32 25.62 -3.01
CA VAL A 477 29.66 24.69 -3.95
C VAL A 477 30.04 23.23 -3.70
N GLU A 478 31.32 22.95 -3.42
CA GLU A 478 31.80 21.59 -3.15
C GLU A 478 31.13 20.99 -1.91
N VAL A 479 31.16 21.72 -0.79
CA VAL A 479 30.51 21.29 0.45
C VAL A 479 29.00 21.14 0.25
N ARG A 480 28.36 22.09 -0.42
CA ARG A 480 26.92 22.02 -0.73
C ARG A 480 26.58 20.78 -1.54
N THR A 481 27.37 20.48 -2.57
CA THR A 481 27.19 19.28 -3.41
C THR A 481 27.30 18.00 -2.58
N ARG A 482 28.28 17.91 -1.68
CA ARG A 482 28.44 16.76 -0.79
C ARG A 482 27.27 16.61 0.18
N LEU A 483 26.79 17.71 0.77
CA LEU A 483 25.65 17.69 1.68
C LEU A 483 24.37 17.26 0.95
N THR A 484 24.11 17.78 -0.25
CA THR A 484 22.96 17.38 -1.08
C THR A 484 23.06 15.91 -1.50
N ALA A 485 24.24 15.43 -1.89
CA ALA A 485 24.42 14.01 -2.22
C ALA A 485 24.15 13.10 -1.01
N ALA A 486 24.66 13.47 0.16
CA ALA A 486 24.40 12.74 1.40
C ALA A 486 22.93 12.81 1.84
N GLU A 487 22.23 13.92 1.58
CA GLU A 487 20.78 14.07 1.81
C GLU A 487 19.97 13.11 0.94
N VAL A 488 20.24 13.05 -0.37
CA VAL A 488 19.59 12.10 -1.28
C VAL A 488 19.85 10.66 -0.85
N VAL A 489 21.09 10.32 -0.47
CA VAL A 489 21.43 9.00 0.08
C VAL A 489 20.66 8.72 1.37
N ALA A 490 20.54 9.69 2.28
CA ALA A 490 19.79 9.54 3.51
C ALA A 490 18.28 9.29 3.28
N LEU A 491 17.67 9.97 2.29
CA LEU A 491 16.29 9.72 1.88
C LEU A 491 16.10 8.31 1.30
N ILE A 492 17.02 7.87 0.43
CA ILE A 492 17.01 6.51 -0.12
C ILE A 492 17.13 5.48 1.02
N LEU A 493 18.02 5.71 1.99
CA LEU A 493 18.23 4.78 3.12
C LEU A 493 17.07 4.77 4.11
N TRP A 494 16.41 5.90 4.34
CA TRP A 494 15.16 5.97 5.10
C TRP A 494 14.11 5.02 4.50
N LEU A 495 13.88 5.14 3.19
CA LEU A 495 12.89 4.32 2.49
C LEU A 495 13.35 2.86 2.35
N ALA A 496 14.65 2.61 2.14
CA ALA A 496 15.23 1.28 2.03
C ALA A 496 15.05 0.47 3.30
N LEU A 497 15.42 1.04 4.45
CA LEU A 497 15.26 0.39 5.74
C LEU A 497 13.78 0.16 6.07
N ALA A 498 12.92 1.14 5.77
CA ALA A 498 11.48 1.00 5.93
C ALA A 498 10.92 -0.16 5.09
N VAL A 499 11.21 -0.20 3.79
CA VAL A 499 10.77 -1.25 2.86
C VAL A 499 11.30 -2.61 3.31
N LEU A 500 12.60 -2.72 3.63
CA LEU A 500 13.22 -3.98 4.02
C LEU A 500 12.62 -4.52 5.33
N GLY A 501 12.39 -3.64 6.31
CA GLY A 501 11.69 -4.00 7.55
C GLY A 501 10.29 -4.53 7.28
N HIS A 502 9.45 -3.74 6.59
CA HIS A 502 8.06 -4.12 6.30
C HIS A 502 7.95 -5.37 5.43
N SER A 503 8.92 -5.62 4.53
CA SER A 503 8.97 -6.85 3.72
C SER A 503 8.98 -8.13 4.58
N HIS A 504 9.62 -8.09 5.76
CA HIS A 504 9.63 -9.20 6.72
C HIS A 504 8.29 -9.43 7.44
N LYS A 505 7.29 -8.57 7.25
CA LYS A 505 5.90 -8.81 7.64
C LYS A 505 5.01 -9.09 6.43
N ILE A 506 5.16 -8.33 5.35
CA ILE A 506 4.32 -8.40 4.15
C ILE A 506 4.48 -9.74 3.43
N VAL A 507 5.73 -10.16 3.15
CA VAL A 507 5.98 -11.39 2.37
C VAL A 507 5.52 -12.65 3.13
N PRO A 508 5.83 -12.82 4.44
CA PRO A 508 5.32 -13.94 5.22
C PRO A 508 3.79 -13.93 5.34
N PHE A 509 3.18 -12.75 5.48
CA PHE A 509 1.72 -12.61 5.52
C PHE A 509 1.06 -13.13 4.23
N ILE A 510 1.52 -12.68 3.06
CA ILE A 510 0.97 -13.12 1.76
C ILE A 510 1.23 -14.61 1.55
N SER A 511 2.42 -15.09 1.92
CA SER A 511 2.81 -16.49 1.77
C SER A 511 2.01 -17.40 2.70
N TRP A 512 1.70 -16.95 3.92
CA TRP A 512 0.84 -17.67 4.86
C TRP A 512 -0.57 -17.89 4.31
N ASN A 513 -1.20 -16.82 3.77
CA ASN A 513 -2.52 -16.94 3.13
C ASN A 513 -2.46 -17.96 1.97
N ARG A 514 -1.47 -17.82 1.08
CA ARG A 514 -1.28 -18.74 -0.05
C ARG A 514 -1.11 -20.20 0.36
N LEU A 515 -0.40 -20.47 1.47
CA LEU A 515 -0.22 -21.84 1.97
C LEU A 515 -1.54 -22.41 2.51
N ARG A 516 -2.36 -21.59 3.16
CA ARG A 516 -3.68 -22.01 3.64
C ARG A 516 -4.66 -22.29 2.51
N ASP A 517 -4.64 -21.50 1.45
CA ASP A 517 -5.46 -21.74 0.26
C ASP A 517 -5.09 -23.08 -0.42
N ARG A 518 -3.87 -23.57 -0.19
CA ARG A 518 -3.41 -24.91 -0.61
C ARG A 518 -3.74 -26.03 0.39
N GLY A 519 -4.46 -25.74 1.47
CA GLY A 519 -4.77 -26.71 2.52
C GLY A 519 -3.66 -26.92 3.56
N ILE A 520 -2.54 -26.19 3.47
CA ILE A 520 -1.42 -26.32 4.41
C ILE A 520 -1.73 -25.50 5.67
N ARG A 521 -2.23 -26.17 6.71
CA ARG A 521 -2.68 -25.54 7.97
C ARG A 521 -1.78 -25.82 9.17
N THR A 522 -0.85 -26.78 9.05
CA THR A 522 0.07 -27.17 10.14
C THR A 522 1.53 -26.90 9.77
N GLY A 523 2.32 -26.48 10.76
CA GLY A 523 3.76 -26.30 10.67
C GLY A 523 4.52 -27.63 10.80
N ARG A 524 5.85 -27.57 10.64
CA ARG A 524 6.73 -28.76 10.71
C ARG A 524 6.77 -29.41 12.08
N ASP A 525 6.42 -28.67 13.11
CA ASP A 525 6.32 -29.10 14.51
C ASP A 525 4.94 -29.71 14.84
N GLY A 526 4.05 -29.85 13.86
CA GLY A 526 2.69 -30.36 14.04
C GLY A 526 1.70 -29.36 14.61
N LYS A 527 2.14 -28.13 14.96
CA LYS A 527 1.27 -27.08 15.51
C LYS A 527 0.58 -26.30 14.39
N PRO A 528 -0.43 -25.46 14.68
CA PRO A 528 -1.01 -24.55 13.69
C PRO A 528 0.06 -23.71 12.98
N LEU A 529 -0.08 -23.53 11.68
CA LEU A 529 0.87 -22.76 10.88
C LEU A 529 0.88 -21.28 11.32
N LEU A 530 1.97 -20.83 11.92
CA LEU A 530 2.25 -19.43 12.27
C LEU A 530 3.33 -18.79 11.39
N PHE A 531 3.42 -17.44 11.41
CA PHE A 531 4.45 -16.69 10.66
C PHE A 531 5.89 -17.06 11.05
N ALA A 532 6.13 -17.47 12.30
CA ALA A 532 7.43 -17.92 12.77
C ALA A 532 7.97 -19.15 12.01
N HIS A 533 7.10 -19.92 11.35
CA HIS A 533 7.53 -21.05 10.50
C HIS A 533 7.99 -20.63 9.10
N LEU A 534 7.71 -19.38 8.70
CA LEU A 534 7.96 -18.89 7.35
C LEU A 534 9.26 -18.10 7.24
N VAL A 535 9.88 -17.73 8.36
CA VAL A 535 11.07 -16.87 8.38
C VAL A 535 12.03 -17.35 9.47
N ASP A 536 13.31 -17.46 9.16
CA ASP A 536 14.34 -17.72 10.15
C ASP A 536 14.69 -16.44 10.94
N LYS A 537 14.70 -16.56 12.27
CA LYS A 537 14.95 -15.44 13.18
C LYS A 537 16.38 -14.92 13.10
N ARG A 538 17.37 -15.81 12.98
CA ARG A 538 18.79 -15.43 12.95
C ARG A 538 19.12 -14.73 11.64
N ALA A 539 18.68 -15.28 10.51
CA ALA A 539 18.82 -14.65 9.21
C ALA A 539 18.17 -13.26 9.18
N SER A 540 16.99 -13.09 9.80
CA SER A 540 16.35 -11.77 9.94
C SER A 540 17.22 -10.77 10.72
N GLN A 541 17.84 -11.22 11.83
CA GLN A 541 18.75 -10.40 12.65
C GLN A 541 20.03 -10.03 11.88
N VAL A 542 20.59 -10.96 11.12
CA VAL A 542 21.76 -10.73 10.27
C VAL A 542 21.43 -9.71 9.18
N THR A 543 20.31 -9.86 8.47
CA THR A 543 19.83 -8.89 7.49
C THR A 543 19.71 -7.49 8.11
N PHE A 544 19.17 -7.40 9.32
CA PHE A 544 19.03 -6.12 10.02
C PHE A 544 20.38 -5.48 10.34
N GLY A 545 21.31 -6.25 10.91
CA GLY A 545 22.66 -5.77 11.22
C GLY A 545 23.41 -5.30 9.97
N LEU A 546 23.35 -6.08 8.88
CA LEU A 546 23.96 -5.72 7.60
C LEU A 546 23.36 -4.44 7.01
N ALA A 547 22.03 -4.33 7.00
CA ALA A 547 21.34 -3.16 6.46
C ALA A 547 21.63 -1.89 7.26
N LEU A 548 21.63 -1.97 8.60
CA LEU A 548 21.91 -0.82 9.46
C LEU A 548 23.37 -0.38 9.37
N LEU A 549 24.32 -1.33 9.40
CA LEU A 549 25.74 -1.04 9.23
C LEU A 549 26.02 -0.48 7.83
N GLY A 550 25.40 -1.06 6.78
CA GLY A 550 25.49 -0.56 5.41
C GLY A 550 24.97 0.87 5.27
N ALA A 551 23.83 1.17 5.89
CA ALA A 551 23.27 2.53 5.89
C ALA A 551 24.18 3.54 6.61
N ALA A 552 24.68 3.19 7.80
CA ALA A 552 25.60 4.04 8.55
C ALA A 552 26.91 4.27 7.79
N ALA A 553 27.48 3.21 7.19
CA ALA A 553 28.68 3.29 6.36
C ALA A 553 28.43 4.14 5.10
N ALA A 554 27.29 4.01 4.43
CA ALA A 554 26.97 4.83 3.25
C ALA A 554 26.95 6.33 3.61
N LEU A 555 26.27 6.71 4.69
CA LEU A 555 26.23 8.10 5.14
C LEU A 555 27.60 8.62 5.58
N GLY A 556 28.31 7.87 6.42
CA GLY A 556 29.64 8.24 6.89
C GLY A 556 30.67 8.32 5.75
N GLY A 557 30.59 7.40 4.79
CA GLY A 557 31.47 7.35 3.63
C GLY A 557 31.25 8.51 2.66
N VAL A 558 29.99 8.88 2.37
CA VAL A 558 29.70 10.02 1.49
C VAL A 558 30.05 11.34 2.17
N LEU A 559 29.69 11.53 3.45
CA LEU A 559 30.02 12.75 4.20
C LEU A 559 31.52 12.91 4.44
N GLY A 560 32.20 11.81 4.75
CA GLY A 560 33.65 11.77 4.95
C GLY A 560 34.44 11.64 3.66
N SER A 561 33.80 11.67 2.49
CA SER A 561 34.44 11.53 1.18
C SER A 561 35.41 10.33 1.11
N THR A 562 35.00 9.18 1.66
CA THR A 562 35.86 8.00 1.82
C THR A 562 35.37 6.82 0.97
N THR A 563 36.03 6.60 -0.17
CA THR A 563 35.67 5.57 -1.16
C THR A 563 35.58 4.16 -0.58
N VAL A 564 36.52 3.77 0.29
CA VAL A 564 36.55 2.41 0.87
C VAL A 564 35.31 2.15 1.73
N ILE A 565 34.86 3.16 2.49
CA ILE A 565 33.67 3.06 3.33
C ILE A 565 32.42 2.98 2.46
N VAL A 566 32.30 3.80 1.41
CA VAL A 566 31.17 3.73 0.46
C VAL A 566 31.13 2.36 -0.25
N ARG A 567 32.29 1.82 -0.63
CA ARG A 567 32.37 0.49 -1.23
C ARG A 567 31.89 -0.61 -0.28
N GLY A 568 32.35 -0.56 0.98
CA GLY A 568 31.90 -1.47 2.03
C GLY A 568 30.39 -1.36 2.28
N ALA A 569 29.85 -0.15 2.26
CA ALA A 569 28.42 0.10 2.41
C ALA A 569 27.59 -0.59 1.31
N GLY A 570 28.00 -0.45 0.04
CA GLY A 570 27.35 -1.13 -1.08
C GLY A 570 27.38 -2.65 -0.95
N ALA A 571 28.53 -3.23 -0.58
CA ALA A 571 28.67 -4.66 -0.37
C ALA A 571 27.78 -5.19 0.77
N LEU A 572 27.68 -4.45 1.88
CA LEU A 572 26.80 -4.78 3.00
C LEU A 572 25.32 -4.75 2.60
N LEU A 573 24.89 -3.75 1.83
CA LEU A 573 23.52 -3.65 1.34
C LEU A 573 23.18 -4.76 0.35
N ALA A 574 24.11 -5.11 -0.56
CA ALA A 574 23.93 -6.25 -1.47
C ALA A 574 23.78 -7.56 -0.70
N LEU A 575 24.62 -7.80 0.31
CA LEU A 575 24.54 -8.98 1.16
C LEU A 575 23.25 -9.02 1.98
N ALA A 576 22.81 -7.88 2.53
CA ALA A 576 21.52 -7.77 3.21
C ALA A 576 20.37 -8.18 2.29
N GLY A 577 20.38 -7.72 1.03
CA GLY A 577 19.41 -8.13 0.01
C GLY A 577 19.43 -9.64 -0.25
N LEU A 578 20.61 -10.24 -0.44
CA LEU A 578 20.75 -11.68 -0.67
C LEU A 578 20.21 -12.51 0.50
N VAL A 579 20.59 -12.16 1.73
CA VAL A 579 20.13 -12.86 2.94
C VAL A 579 18.63 -12.69 3.12
N ALA A 580 18.08 -11.48 2.88
CA ALA A 580 16.65 -11.23 2.95
C ALA A 580 15.85 -12.09 1.96
N ILE A 581 16.27 -12.14 0.69
CA ILE A 581 15.62 -12.96 -0.34
C ILE A 581 15.66 -14.44 0.05
N ALA A 582 16.84 -14.96 0.41
CA ALA A 582 16.99 -16.35 0.80
C ALA A 582 16.08 -16.71 1.98
N ASN A 583 16.00 -15.82 2.98
CA ASN A 583 15.19 -16.04 4.17
C ASN A 583 13.68 -16.00 3.86
N LEU A 584 13.22 -14.99 3.12
CA LEU A 584 11.79 -14.80 2.83
C LEU A 584 11.23 -15.83 1.84
N VAL A 585 12.08 -16.42 0.99
CA VAL A 585 11.68 -17.45 0.02
C VAL A 585 11.77 -18.86 0.59
N SER A 586 12.78 -19.17 1.41
CA SER A 586 13.05 -20.54 1.86
C SER A 586 11.95 -21.12 2.74
N GLY A 587 11.40 -20.35 3.69
CA GLY A 587 10.38 -20.84 4.63
C GLY A 587 9.14 -21.41 3.93
N PRO A 588 8.44 -20.62 3.08
CA PRO A 588 7.30 -21.10 2.31
C PRO A 588 7.61 -22.31 1.41
N LEU A 589 8.73 -22.29 0.70
CA LEU A 589 9.12 -23.41 -0.19
C LEU A 589 9.38 -24.70 0.59
N LEU A 590 10.08 -24.61 1.72
CA LEU A 590 10.33 -25.75 2.58
C LEU A 590 9.04 -26.28 3.21
N MET A 591 8.03 -25.43 3.44
CA MET A 591 6.73 -25.88 3.94
C MET A 591 5.95 -26.66 2.88
N ILE A 592 5.94 -26.18 1.64
CA ILE A 592 5.36 -26.90 0.48
C ILE A 592 6.03 -28.26 0.34
N ARG A 593 7.37 -28.29 0.24
CA ARG A 593 8.14 -29.55 0.11
C ARG A 593 7.90 -30.53 1.25
N TRP A 594 7.72 -30.03 2.46
CA TRP A 594 7.46 -30.90 3.62
C TRP A 594 6.05 -31.47 3.58
N HIS A 595 5.05 -30.68 3.17
CA HIS A 595 3.68 -31.15 3.00
C HIS A 595 3.58 -32.20 1.89
N ASP A 596 4.16 -31.93 0.72
CA ASP A 596 4.14 -32.85 -0.44
C ASP A 596 4.85 -34.19 -0.17
N ARG A 597 5.74 -34.24 0.83
CA ARG A 597 6.45 -35.46 1.24
C ARG A 597 5.74 -36.28 2.30
N ARG A 598 4.64 -35.78 2.89
CA ARG A 598 3.84 -36.59 3.80
C ARG A 598 3.06 -37.59 2.94
N PRO A 599 3.32 -38.92 3.06
CA PRO A 599 2.39 -39.88 2.49
C PRO A 599 1.02 -39.60 3.12
N ASP A 600 -0.03 -39.62 2.29
CA ASP A 600 -1.42 -39.46 2.75
C ASP A 600 -1.58 -40.24 4.06
N GLN A 601 -1.78 -39.51 5.16
CA GLN A 601 -2.35 -40.14 6.34
C GLN A 601 -3.76 -40.48 5.89
N SER A 602 -3.88 -41.73 5.43
CA SER A 602 -5.10 -42.47 5.15
C SER A 602 -6.33 -41.79 5.73
N ASP A 603 -7.31 -41.55 4.86
CA ASP A 603 -8.71 -41.63 5.28
C ASP A 603 -8.82 -42.76 6.32
N GLY A 604 -9.35 -42.42 7.50
CA GLY A 604 -9.38 -43.29 8.68
C GLY A 604 -10.24 -44.55 8.51
N SER A 605 -10.44 -45.03 7.29
CA SER A 605 -11.23 -46.19 6.93
C SER A 605 -10.44 -47.50 6.90
N GLY A 606 -9.11 -47.49 7.00
CA GLY A 606 -8.31 -48.69 7.24
C GLY A 606 -8.57 -49.85 6.26
N ARG A 607 -8.99 -49.57 5.02
CA ARG A 607 -9.25 -50.61 4.01
C ARG A 607 -8.18 -50.59 2.93
N PRO A 608 -7.53 -51.73 2.64
CA PRO A 608 -6.61 -51.82 1.51
C PRO A 608 -7.38 -51.61 0.21
N ALA A 609 -6.79 -50.85 -0.71
CA ALA A 609 -7.32 -50.63 -2.04
C ALA A 609 -7.45 -51.97 -2.78
N GLU A 610 -8.68 -52.38 -3.08
CA GLU A 610 -8.92 -53.47 -4.01
C GLU A 610 -8.46 -53.03 -5.41
N VAL A 611 -7.50 -53.76 -5.94
CA VAL A 611 -7.09 -53.69 -7.33
C VAL A 611 -8.16 -54.38 -8.16
N SER A 612 -8.95 -53.61 -8.91
CA SER A 612 -9.77 -54.13 -10.00
C SER A 612 -8.95 -54.12 -11.28
N SER A 613 -8.78 -55.32 -11.85
CA SER A 613 -8.31 -55.66 -13.18
C SER A 613 -8.97 -54.89 -14.31
#